data_AF-A0A948E002-F1
#
_entry.id   AF-A0A948E002-F1
#
_cell.length_a   1.000
_cell.length_b   1.000
_cell.length_c   1.000
_cell.angle_alpha   90.00
_cell.angle_beta   90.00
_cell.angle_gamma   90.00
#
_symmetry.space_group_name_H-M   'P 1'
#
loop_
_entity.id
_entity.type
_entity.pdbx_description
1 polymer ?
#
loop_
_entity_poly.entity_id
_entity_poly.type
_entity_poly.pdbx_seq_one_letter_code
_entity_poly.pdbx_strand_id
1 'polypeptide(L)'
;MIKCPECGHEQEEMVNECLGCGLVFSQYQAEDKGESAEDAHLRPQGSVEGDEIIRPETPTPWEEREDLGFFKAIFLTIKKVLFSPTKFFSQMRTEGGISDPLLYAVIVGTVCVWIALLWQIPLQGLSFLMGPDKEEAIIGLGAMIGVSIFMPLLIVIGLFIGAGILHLCLMLVGGNRRGFEATFRVVAYSVSSQVGAIIPLCGGIIASIWGLVVEIIGLREAHQITTSKAVLAVLLPVVTGCLCAGIFLGFAFLIPFIIGSCQ
;
A
#
# COMPACT_ATOMS: atom_id res chain seq x y z
N MET A 1 -13.55 35.37 21.72
CA MET A 1 -12.48 34.37 21.66
C MET A 1 -12.96 33.12 22.37
N ILE A 2 -12.98 31.99 21.69
CA ILE A 2 -13.34 30.70 22.26
C ILE A 2 -12.03 29.97 22.55
N LYS A 3 -11.86 29.49 23.78
CA LYS A 3 -10.70 28.70 24.18
C LYS A 3 -11.05 27.23 24.13
N CYS A 4 -10.28 26.45 23.36
CA CYS A 4 -10.50 25.02 23.27
C CYS A 4 -10.22 24.35 24.63
N PRO A 5 -11.14 23.51 25.16
CA PRO A 5 -10.94 22.82 26.44
C PRO A 5 -9.84 21.74 26.36
N GLU A 6 -9.57 21.20 25.17
CA GLU A 6 -8.61 20.12 24.97
C GLU A 6 -7.18 20.62 24.78
N CYS A 7 -6.97 21.67 23.96
CA CYS A 7 -5.63 22.16 23.61
C CYS A 7 -5.33 23.60 24.05
N GLY A 8 -6.31 24.32 24.60
CA GLY A 8 -6.13 25.70 25.05
C GLY A 8 -5.96 26.74 23.94
N HIS A 9 -6.11 26.36 22.66
CA HIS A 9 -6.02 27.27 21.52
C HIS A 9 -7.16 28.29 21.55
N GLU A 10 -6.83 29.57 21.39
CA GLU A 10 -7.77 30.69 21.39
C GLU A 10 -8.06 31.11 19.95
N GLN A 11 -9.32 31.06 19.54
CA GLN A 11 -9.75 31.42 18.18
C GLN A 11 -10.88 32.46 18.21
N GLU A 12 -10.87 33.38 17.23
CA GLU A 12 -11.84 34.47 17.12
C GLU A 12 -13.12 34.05 16.39
N GLU A 13 -13.05 33.12 15.44
CA GLU A 13 -14.17 32.67 14.63
C GLU A 13 -14.92 31.47 15.23
N MET A 14 -16.25 31.51 15.11
CA MET A 14 -17.17 30.47 15.57
C MET A 14 -17.27 29.36 14.52
N VAL A 15 -16.17 28.63 14.33
CA VAL A 15 -16.14 27.38 13.54
C VAL A 15 -16.52 26.24 14.48
N ASN A 16 -17.32 25.28 14.00
CA ASN A 16 -17.74 24.11 14.80
C ASN A 16 -16.59 23.18 15.19
N GLU A 17 -15.37 23.47 14.72
CA GLU A 17 -14.16 22.72 14.97
C GLU A 17 -13.04 23.65 15.48
N CYS A 18 -12.18 23.14 16.36
CA CYS A 18 -11.00 23.85 16.81
C CYS A 18 -9.92 23.83 15.71
N LEU A 19 -9.42 25.00 15.30
CA LEU A 19 -8.37 25.12 14.28
C LEU A 19 -7.00 24.57 14.73
N GLY A 20 -6.79 24.44 16.04
CA GLY A 20 -5.54 23.94 16.62
C GLY A 20 -5.46 22.42 16.74
N CYS A 21 -6.57 21.76 17.07
CA CYS A 21 -6.58 20.30 17.36
C CYS A 21 -7.66 19.51 16.61
N GLY A 22 -8.62 20.17 15.97
CA GLY A 22 -9.71 19.52 15.24
C GLY A 22 -10.90 19.08 16.11
N LEU A 23 -10.93 19.43 17.40
CA LEU A 23 -12.07 19.12 18.29
C LEU A 23 -13.38 19.71 17.76
N VAL A 24 -14.43 18.90 17.65
CA VAL A 24 -15.78 19.36 17.26
C VAL A 24 -16.57 19.80 18.51
N PHE A 25 -16.87 21.11 18.63
CA PHE A 25 -17.49 21.68 19.85
C PHE A 25 -18.92 21.19 20.14
N SER A 26 -19.62 20.65 19.13
CA SER A 26 -21.00 20.19 19.29
C SER A 26 -21.15 19.00 20.22
N GLN A 27 -20.09 18.19 20.39
CA GLN A 27 -20.09 17.04 21.30
C GLN A 27 -19.96 17.48 22.77
N TYR A 28 -19.15 18.51 23.05
CA TYR A 28 -18.96 19.04 24.40
C TYR A 28 -20.16 19.82 24.93
N GLN A 29 -20.87 20.56 24.07
CA GLN A 29 -22.06 21.32 24.47
C GLN A 29 -23.26 20.42 24.83
N ALA A 30 -23.24 19.15 24.42
CA ALA A 30 -24.26 18.18 24.78
C ALA A 30 -24.03 17.61 26.20
N GLU A 31 -22.77 17.46 26.61
CA GLU A 31 -22.39 16.98 27.94
C GLU A 31 -22.62 18.04 29.04
N ASP A 32 -22.33 19.32 28.75
CA ASP A 32 -22.51 20.44 29.72
C ASP A 32 -23.99 20.71 30.08
N LYS A 33 -24.95 20.20 29.28
CA LYS A 33 -26.38 20.30 29.59
C LYS A 33 -26.91 19.16 30.48
N GLY A 34 -26.07 18.19 30.85
CA GLY A 34 -26.49 16.94 31.48
C GLY A 34 -26.08 16.71 32.95
N GLU A 35 -25.11 17.44 33.50
CA GLU A 35 -24.58 17.15 34.84
C GLU A 35 -24.91 18.25 35.87
N SER A 36 -25.83 17.94 36.80
CA SER A 36 -26.06 18.75 38.00
C SER A 36 -24.91 18.57 38.99
N ALA A 37 -24.52 19.69 39.61
CA ALA A 37 -23.31 19.90 40.42
C ALA A 37 -23.17 19.13 41.76
N GLU A 38 -23.77 17.94 41.93
CA GLU A 38 -23.81 17.26 43.23
C GLU A 38 -22.81 16.10 43.40
N ASP A 39 -22.23 15.54 42.33
CA ASP A 39 -21.41 14.32 42.41
C ASP A 39 -19.87 14.52 42.29
N ALA A 40 -19.39 15.77 42.36
CA ALA A 40 -17.99 16.09 42.07
C ALA A 40 -16.94 15.70 43.16
N HIS A 41 -17.34 15.04 44.27
CA HIS A 41 -16.43 14.85 45.42
C HIS A 41 -15.77 13.46 45.54
N LEU A 42 -15.96 12.57 44.58
CA LEU A 42 -15.35 11.23 44.64
C LEU A 42 -14.68 10.86 43.32
N ARG A 43 -13.44 11.32 43.11
CA ARG A 43 -12.57 10.69 42.10
C ARG A 43 -11.12 10.63 42.58
N PRO A 44 -10.53 9.43 42.72
CA PRO A 44 -9.12 9.30 43.05
C PRO A 44 -8.26 9.70 41.83
N GLN A 45 -7.19 10.43 42.10
CA GLN A 45 -6.19 10.84 41.11
C GLN A 45 -5.39 9.61 40.65
N GLY A 46 -5.85 8.98 39.57
CA GLY A 46 -5.04 8.05 38.77
C GLY A 46 -4.20 8.83 37.78
N SER A 47 -2.90 8.61 37.78
CA SER A 47 -1.93 9.15 36.83
C SER A 47 -2.37 8.89 35.39
N VAL A 48 -2.42 9.96 34.58
CA VAL A 48 -2.66 9.90 33.12
C VAL A 48 -1.43 9.28 32.48
N GLU A 49 -1.39 7.96 32.42
CA GLU A 49 -0.60 7.21 31.44
C GLU A 49 -1.23 7.49 30.07
N GLY A 50 -0.41 7.89 29.10
CA GLY A 50 -0.86 8.36 27.79
C GLY A 50 -1.76 7.34 27.12
N ASP A 51 -3.04 7.70 27.03
CA ASP A 51 -4.07 6.88 26.41
C ASP A 51 -3.75 6.76 24.92
N GLU A 52 -3.33 5.57 24.51
CA GLU A 52 -3.14 5.21 23.11
C GLU A 52 -4.50 5.40 22.43
N ILE A 53 -4.64 6.41 21.57
CA ILE A 53 -5.89 6.63 20.83
C ILE A 53 -6.09 5.42 19.91
N ILE A 54 -6.82 4.41 20.39
CA ILE A 54 -7.23 3.24 19.61
C ILE A 54 -8.21 3.76 18.57
N ARG A 55 -7.72 4.10 17.37
CA ARG A 55 -8.58 4.39 16.24
C ARG A 55 -9.37 3.11 15.94
N PRO A 56 -10.71 3.16 15.90
CA PRO A 56 -11.50 1.98 15.63
C PRO A 56 -11.14 1.44 14.24
N GLU A 57 -10.66 0.20 14.20
CA GLU A 57 -10.34 -0.50 12.96
C GLU A 57 -11.64 -0.89 12.24
N THR A 58 -11.83 -0.37 11.03
CA THR A 58 -13.00 -0.61 10.21
C THR A 58 -12.68 -1.52 9.03
N PRO A 59 -13.65 -2.30 8.52
CA PRO A 59 -13.51 -2.96 7.23
C PRO A 59 -13.08 -1.99 6.12
N THR A 60 -12.28 -2.48 5.19
CA THR A 60 -11.98 -1.74 3.96
C THR A 60 -13.18 -1.79 3.00
N PRO A 61 -13.30 -0.89 2.00
CA PRO A 61 -14.38 -0.97 1.02
C PRO A 61 -14.42 -2.30 0.26
N TRP A 62 -13.28 -2.99 0.11
CA TRP A 62 -13.20 -4.32 -0.49
C TRP A 62 -13.78 -5.42 0.40
N GLU A 63 -13.63 -5.31 1.72
CA GLU A 63 -14.21 -6.25 2.67
C GLU A 63 -15.73 -6.06 2.78
N GLU A 64 -16.23 -4.84 2.58
CA GLU A 64 -17.66 -4.50 2.52
C GLU A 64 -18.28 -4.75 1.12
N ARG A 65 -17.66 -5.60 0.29
CA ARG A 65 -18.11 -5.84 -1.09
C ARG A 65 -19.51 -6.45 -1.20
N GLU A 66 -19.98 -7.14 -0.17
CA GLU A 66 -21.33 -7.71 -0.13
C GLU A 66 -22.39 -6.60 -0.09
N ASP A 67 -22.12 -5.51 0.64
CA ASP A 67 -23.02 -4.36 0.75
C ASP A 67 -22.81 -3.32 -0.35
N LEU A 68 -21.55 -3.08 -0.74
CA LEU A 68 -21.19 -2.06 -1.73
C LEU A 68 -21.34 -2.55 -3.18
N GLY A 69 -21.28 -3.87 -3.39
CA GLY A 69 -21.18 -4.51 -4.70
C GLY A 69 -19.73 -4.56 -5.22
N PHE A 70 -19.43 -5.63 -5.96
CA PHE A 70 -18.07 -6.02 -6.38
C PHE A 70 -17.26 -4.89 -7.05
N PHE A 71 -17.78 -4.31 -8.13
CA PHE A 71 -17.03 -3.29 -8.89
C PHE A 71 -16.85 -1.98 -8.12
N LYS A 72 -17.87 -1.57 -7.36
CA LYS A 72 -17.82 -0.36 -6.54
C LYS A 72 -16.80 -0.52 -5.42
N ALA A 73 -16.74 -1.68 -4.78
CA ALA A 73 -15.76 -2.02 -3.76
C ALA A 73 -14.32 -1.94 -4.28
N ILE A 74 -14.02 -2.50 -5.46
CA ILE A 74 -12.71 -2.38 -6.12
C ILE A 74 -12.37 -0.92 -6.37
N PHE A 75 -13.27 -0.19 -7.05
CA PHE A 75 -13.01 1.20 -7.43
C PHE A 75 -12.77 2.10 -6.21
N LEU A 76 -13.58 1.94 -5.15
CA LEU A 76 -13.42 2.70 -3.92
C LEU A 76 -12.11 2.36 -3.19
N THR A 77 -11.71 1.08 -3.19
CA THR A 77 -10.44 0.65 -2.59
C THR A 77 -9.26 1.26 -3.34
N ILE A 78 -9.22 1.10 -4.67
CA ILE A 78 -8.20 1.72 -5.54
C ILE A 78 -8.15 3.23 -5.28
N LYS A 79 -9.30 3.92 -5.33
CA LYS A 79 -9.37 5.37 -5.13
C LYS A 79 -8.82 5.78 -3.75
N LYS A 80 -9.22 5.10 -2.68
CA LYS A 80 -8.77 5.44 -1.33
C LYS A 80 -7.28 5.15 -1.14
N VAL A 81 -6.78 4.03 -1.63
CA VAL A 81 -5.34 3.69 -1.56
C VAL A 81 -4.51 4.70 -2.36
N LEU A 82 -4.94 5.06 -3.57
CA LEU A 82 -4.18 5.95 -4.45
C LEU A 82 -4.23 7.42 -4.03
N PHE A 83 -5.36 7.91 -3.51
CA PHE A 83 -5.55 9.35 -3.28
C PHE A 83 -5.71 9.73 -1.81
N SER A 84 -5.84 8.75 -0.91
CA SER A 84 -5.94 8.99 0.54
C SER A 84 -5.29 7.85 1.36
N PRO A 85 -4.05 7.43 1.04
CA PRO A 85 -3.41 6.25 1.64
C PRO A 85 -3.33 6.35 3.16
N THR A 86 -2.98 7.51 3.72
CA THR A 86 -2.90 7.70 5.18
C THR A 86 -4.23 7.40 5.86
N LYS A 87 -5.34 7.93 5.32
CA LYS A 87 -6.68 7.66 5.87
C LYS A 87 -7.08 6.20 5.70
N PHE A 88 -6.77 5.60 4.55
CA PHE A 88 -7.07 4.21 4.28
C PHE A 88 -6.35 3.28 5.27
N PHE A 89 -5.02 3.36 5.37
CA PHE A 89 -4.23 2.43 6.17
C PHE A 89 -4.30 2.69 7.68
N SER A 90 -4.65 3.90 8.12
CA SER A 90 -4.87 4.18 9.56
C SER A 90 -6.20 3.66 10.10
N GLN A 91 -7.17 3.38 9.24
CA GLN A 91 -8.49 2.85 9.62
C GLN A 91 -8.64 1.36 9.29
N MET A 92 -7.81 0.85 8.40
CA MET A 92 -7.81 -0.52 7.95
C MET A 92 -7.55 -1.49 9.12
N ARG A 93 -8.32 -2.58 9.19
CA ARG A 93 -8.04 -3.68 10.12
C ARG A 93 -6.62 -4.23 9.99
N THR A 94 -5.99 -4.56 11.10
CA THR A 94 -4.65 -5.18 11.09
C THR A 94 -4.71 -6.70 11.20
N GLU A 95 -5.87 -7.23 11.61
CA GLU A 95 -6.18 -8.65 11.80
C GLU A 95 -7.56 -9.00 11.18
N GLY A 96 -7.87 -10.30 11.03
CA GLY A 96 -9.14 -10.79 10.46
C GLY A 96 -8.99 -11.80 9.31
N GLY A 97 -7.76 -12.13 8.93
CA GLY A 97 -7.40 -13.08 7.89
C GLY A 97 -6.78 -12.42 6.65
N ILE A 98 -5.97 -13.22 5.93
CA ILE A 98 -5.30 -12.78 4.70
C ILE A 98 -6.11 -13.04 3.42
N SER A 99 -7.27 -13.69 3.51
CA SER A 99 -8.06 -14.11 2.34
C SER A 99 -8.61 -12.94 1.54
N ASP A 100 -9.23 -11.96 2.20
CA ASP A 100 -9.79 -10.77 1.55
C ASP A 100 -8.72 -9.90 0.86
N PRO A 101 -7.63 -9.49 1.53
CA PRO A 101 -6.55 -8.74 0.88
C PRO A 101 -5.89 -9.55 -0.25
N LEU A 102 -5.68 -10.87 -0.07
CA LEU A 102 -5.13 -11.72 -1.14
C LEU A 102 -6.03 -11.74 -2.37
N LEU A 103 -7.34 -11.93 -2.18
CA LEU A 103 -8.30 -11.96 -3.28
C LEU A 103 -8.33 -10.63 -4.03
N TYR A 104 -8.30 -9.51 -3.30
CA TYR A 104 -8.20 -8.18 -3.89
C TYR A 104 -6.96 -8.06 -4.79
N ALA A 105 -5.79 -8.38 -4.23
CA ALA A 105 -4.51 -8.22 -4.89
C ALA A 105 -4.39 -9.11 -6.14
N VAL A 106 -4.87 -10.35 -6.07
CA VAL A 106 -4.90 -11.27 -7.23
C VAL A 106 -5.80 -10.74 -8.33
N ILE A 107 -7.02 -10.29 -8.01
CA ILE A 107 -7.96 -9.78 -9.01
C ILE A 107 -7.42 -8.50 -9.66
N VAL A 108 -7.09 -7.49 -8.84
CA VAL A 108 -6.62 -6.19 -9.36
C VAL A 108 -5.29 -6.35 -10.07
N GLY A 109 -4.35 -7.08 -9.48
CA GLY A 109 -3.03 -7.32 -10.06
C GLY A 109 -3.11 -8.04 -11.41
N THR A 110 -3.91 -9.11 -11.50
CA THR A 110 -4.08 -9.88 -12.76
C THR A 110 -4.69 -9.00 -13.85
N VAL A 111 -5.74 -8.24 -13.52
CA VAL A 111 -6.40 -7.33 -14.46
C VAL A 111 -5.43 -6.25 -14.94
N CYS A 112 -4.68 -5.61 -14.04
CA CYS A 112 -3.69 -4.60 -14.39
C CYS A 112 -2.61 -5.17 -15.32
N VAL A 113 -2.09 -6.37 -15.04
CA VAL A 113 -1.12 -7.04 -15.90
C VAL A 113 -1.71 -7.32 -17.27
N TRP A 114 -2.88 -7.95 -17.35
CA TRP A 114 -3.52 -8.25 -18.64
C TRP A 114 -3.76 -6.99 -19.48
N ILE A 115 -4.21 -5.90 -18.87
CA ILE A 115 -4.36 -4.60 -19.56
C ILE A 115 -3.00 -4.11 -20.06
N ALA A 116 -1.95 -4.18 -19.23
CA ALA A 116 -0.61 -3.77 -19.64
C ALA A 116 -0.07 -4.62 -20.81
N LEU A 117 -0.41 -5.91 -20.87
CA LEU A 117 -0.03 -6.80 -21.97
C LEU A 117 -0.70 -6.44 -23.30
N LEU A 118 -1.87 -5.81 -23.29
CA LEU A 118 -2.52 -5.36 -24.52
C LEU A 118 -1.66 -4.36 -25.29
N TRP A 119 -0.80 -3.59 -24.60
CA TRP A 119 0.14 -2.67 -25.25
C TRP A 119 1.23 -3.37 -26.06
N GLN A 120 1.45 -4.66 -25.86
CA GLN A 120 2.40 -5.44 -26.64
C GLN A 120 1.83 -5.91 -27.99
N ILE A 121 0.50 -5.94 -28.13
CA ILE A 121 -0.17 -6.44 -29.34
C ILE A 121 0.21 -5.63 -30.59
N PRO A 122 0.18 -4.28 -30.60
CA PRO A 122 0.57 -3.51 -31.78
C PRO A 122 2.04 -3.74 -32.17
N LEU A 123 2.93 -3.90 -31.19
CA LEU A 123 4.35 -4.16 -31.42
C LEU A 123 4.55 -5.53 -32.08
N GLN A 124 3.89 -6.56 -31.56
CA GLN A 124 3.95 -7.91 -32.14
C GLN A 124 3.26 -7.98 -33.52
N GLY A 125 2.16 -7.26 -33.70
CA GLY A 125 1.48 -7.15 -34.99
C GLY A 125 2.37 -6.51 -36.04
N LEU A 126 3.13 -5.46 -35.67
CA LEU A 126 4.12 -4.85 -36.56
C LEU A 126 5.24 -5.84 -36.92
N SER A 127 5.78 -6.55 -35.92
CA SER A 127 6.80 -7.59 -36.14
C SER A 127 6.30 -8.73 -37.02
N PHE A 128 5.03 -9.12 -36.91
CA PHE A 128 4.43 -10.16 -37.76
C PHE A 128 4.24 -9.71 -39.21
N LEU A 129 3.86 -8.44 -39.42
CA LEU A 129 3.62 -7.87 -40.75
C LEU A 129 4.91 -7.50 -41.49
N MET A 130 5.90 -6.95 -40.78
CA MET A 130 7.11 -6.34 -41.37
C MET A 130 8.42 -7.06 -41.00
N GLY A 131 8.41 -7.98 -40.03
CA GLY A 131 9.59 -8.68 -39.57
C GLY A 131 10.03 -9.81 -40.53
N PRO A 132 11.35 -10.08 -40.63
CA PRO A 132 11.88 -11.15 -41.46
C PRO A 132 11.43 -12.54 -40.97
N ASP A 133 11.26 -12.70 -39.66
CA ASP A 133 11.05 -14.00 -39.01
C ASP A 133 9.69 -14.07 -38.30
N LYS A 134 8.64 -14.39 -39.08
CA LYS A 134 7.26 -14.51 -38.59
C LYS A 134 7.08 -15.60 -37.53
N GLU A 135 7.94 -16.61 -37.53
CA GLU A 135 7.96 -17.70 -36.55
C GLU A 135 8.27 -17.18 -35.14
N GLU A 136 9.21 -16.25 -35.00
CA GLU A 136 9.53 -15.62 -33.72
C GLU A 136 8.34 -14.82 -33.16
N ALA A 137 7.58 -14.15 -34.04
CA ALA A 137 6.39 -13.42 -33.63
C ALA A 137 5.29 -14.36 -33.09
N ILE A 138 5.11 -15.54 -33.70
CA ILE A 138 4.16 -16.56 -33.24
C ILE A 138 4.60 -17.16 -31.90
N ILE A 139 5.88 -17.50 -31.77
CA ILE A 139 6.46 -18.01 -30.52
C ILE A 139 6.32 -16.97 -29.40
N GLY A 140 6.61 -15.70 -29.70
CA GLY A 140 6.47 -14.59 -28.77
C GLY A 140 5.02 -14.42 -28.28
N LEU A 141 4.04 -14.43 -29.17
CA LEU A 141 2.63 -14.35 -28.81
C LEU A 141 2.19 -15.56 -27.96
N GLY A 142 2.62 -16.76 -28.33
CA GLY A 142 2.34 -17.98 -27.57
C GLY A 142 2.91 -17.94 -26.15
N ALA A 143 4.17 -17.49 -26.00
CA ALA A 143 4.80 -17.30 -24.70
C ALA A 143 4.08 -16.24 -23.85
N MET A 144 3.65 -15.13 -24.45
CA MET A 144 2.87 -14.10 -23.76
C MET A 144 1.55 -14.64 -23.21
N ILE A 145 0.80 -15.39 -24.02
CA ILE A 145 -0.46 -16.01 -23.59
C ILE A 145 -0.18 -17.04 -22.48
N GLY A 146 0.84 -17.87 -22.65
CA GLY A 146 1.26 -18.86 -21.66
C GLY A 146 1.53 -18.22 -20.29
N VAL A 147 2.38 -17.18 -20.26
CA VAL A 147 2.69 -16.43 -19.04
C VAL A 147 1.42 -15.78 -18.44
N SER A 148 0.52 -15.24 -19.27
CA SER A 148 -0.72 -14.60 -18.83
C SER A 148 -1.65 -15.53 -18.04
N ILE A 149 -1.66 -16.82 -18.37
CA ILE A 149 -2.47 -17.84 -17.66
C ILE A 149 -1.93 -18.09 -16.26
N PHE A 150 -0.60 -18.08 -16.10
CA PHE A 150 0.05 -18.30 -14.80
C PHE A 150 0.15 -17.03 -13.93
N MET A 151 -0.22 -15.85 -14.45
CA MET A 151 -0.09 -14.59 -13.72
C MET A 151 -0.78 -14.55 -12.35
N PRO A 152 -2.03 -15.05 -12.16
CA PRO A 152 -2.64 -15.09 -10.84
C PRO A 152 -1.79 -15.85 -9.81
N LEU A 153 -1.22 -17.00 -10.20
CA LEU A 153 -0.35 -17.80 -9.33
C LEU A 153 0.96 -17.07 -9.03
N LEU A 154 1.57 -16.45 -10.03
CA LEU A 154 2.80 -15.66 -9.84
C LEU A 154 2.57 -14.46 -8.92
N ILE A 155 1.39 -13.82 -8.99
CA ILE A 155 1.02 -12.74 -8.08
C ILE A 155 0.90 -13.26 -6.64
N VAL A 156 0.25 -14.40 -6.42
CA VAL A 156 0.17 -15.00 -5.07
C VAL A 156 1.58 -15.23 -4.51
N ILE A 157 2.46 -15.88 -5.28
CA ILE A 157 3.84 -16.16 -4.87
C ILE A 157 4.59 -14.86 -4.59
N GLY A 158 4.49 -13.88 -5.49
CA GLY A 158 5.11 -12.56 -5.36
C GLY A 158 4.65 -11.79 -4.13
N LEU A 159 3.35 -11.86 -3.80
CA LEU A 159 2.79 -11.23 -2.59
C LEU A 159 3.38 -11.84 -1.31
N PHE A 160 3.43 -13.16 -1.21
CA PHE A 160 4.00 -13.82 -0.02
C PHE A 160 5.50 -13.56 0.13
N ILE A 161 6.27 -13.64 -0.96
CA ILE A 161 7.70 -13.33 -0.95
C ILE A 161 7.92 -11.85 -0.61
N GLY A 162 7.21 -10.94 -1.28
CA GLY A 162 7.33 -9.50 -1.07
C GLY A 162 6.94 -9.08 0.36
N ALA A 163 5.80 -9.54 0.85
CA ALA A 163 5.37 -9.31 2.22
C ALA A 163 6.33 -9.95 3.23
N GLY A 164 6.85 -11.15 2.96
CA GLY A 164 7.84 -11.81 3.81
C GLY A 164 9.13 -11.00 3.93
N ILE A 165 9.69 -10.56 2.80
CA ILE A 165 10.89 -9.72 2.77
C ILE A 165 10.63 -8.39 3.50
N LEU A 166 9.56 -7.68 3.17
CA LEU A 166 9.21 -6.42 3.82
C LEU A 166 9.00 -6.59 5.32
N HIS A 167 8.35 -7.68 5.75
CA HIS A 167 8.15 -7.97 7.16
C HIS A 167 9.47 -8.25 7.88
N LEU A 168 10.38 -9.00 7.26
CA LEU A 168 11.72 -9.23 7.81
C LEU A 168 12.49 -7.91 7.93
N CYS A 169 12.46 -7.04 6.91
CA CYS A 169 13.08 -5.72 6.97
C CYS A 169 12.45 -4.85 8.08
N LEU A 170 11.13 -4.94 8.24
CA LEU A 170 10.40 -4.26 9.31
C LEU A 170 10.82 -4.75 10.69
N MET A 171 11.05 -6.06 10.86
CA MET A 171 11.60 -6.64 12.08
C MET A 171 13.02 -6.15 12.36
N LEU A 172 13.89 -6.10 11.33
CA LEU A 172 15.28 -5.63 11.45
C LEU A 172 15.37 -4.18 11.92
N VAL A 173 14.47 -3.30 11.46
CA VAL A 173 14.43 -1.89 11.88
C VAL A 173 13.64 -1.67 13.18
N GLY A 174 13.19 -2.75 13.84
CA GLY A 174 12.40 -2.68 15.08
C GLY A 174 11.06 -1.96 14.89
N GLY A 175 10.41 -2.16 13.74
CA GLY A 175 9.13 -1.57 13.35
C GLY A 175 7.93 -2.51 13.43
N ASN A 176 8.13 -3.80 13.73
CA ASN A 176 7.04 -4.76 13.79
C ASN A 176 6.20 -4.58 15.07
N ARG A 177 5.03 -3.92 14.96
CA ARG A 177 4.08 -3.72 16.07
C ARG A 177 2.78 -4.53 16.00
N ARG A 178 2.40 -4.99 14.81
CA ARG A 178 1.06 -5.53 14.49
C ARG A 178 1.13 -6.85 13.70
N GLY A 179 2.30 -7.49 13.66
CA GLY A 179 2.47 -8.81 13.07
C GLY A 179 2.52 -8.85 11.53
N PHE A 180 2.70 -10.05 10.99
CA PHE A 180 2.84 -10.29 9.55
C PHE A 180 1.56 -9.95 8.78
N GLU A 181 0.40 -10.20 9.36
CA GLU A 181 -0.89 -9.98 8.70
C GLU A 181 -1.09 -8.51 8.31
N ALA A 182 -0.74 -7.58 9.21
CA ALA A 182 -0.73 -6.15 8.91
C ALA A 182 0.18 -5.80 7.73
N THR A 183 1.39 -6.37 7.70
CA THR A 183 2.33 -6.19 6.57
C THR A 183 1.77 -6.74 5.27
N PHE A 184 1.21 -7.96 5.30
CA PHE A 184 0.62 -8.60 4.12
C PHE A 184 -0.55 -7.79 3.58
N ARG A 185 -1.44 -7.30 4.46
CA ARG A 185 -2.56 -6.42 4.11
C ARG A 185 -2.07 -5.15 3.41
N VAL A 186 -1.03 -4.50 3.94
CA VAL A 186 -0.42 -3.33 3.29
C VAL A 186 0.06 -3.66 1.88
N VAL A 187 0.86 -4.72 1.71
CA VAL A 187 1.39 -5.13 0.41
C VAL A 187 0.28 -5.44 -0.59
N ALA A 188 -0.73 -6.20 -0.16
CA ALA A 188 -1.85 -6.60 -0.99
C ALA A 188 -2.69 -5.41 -1.47
N TYR A 189 -3.03 -4.46 -0.59
CA TYR A 189 -3.79 -3.27 -1.00
C TYR A 189 -2.94 -2.28 -1.81
N SER A 190 -1.62 -2.23 -1.59
CA SER A 190 -0.68 -1.44 -2.40
C SER A 190 -0.63 -1.84 -3.87
N VAL A 191 -1.11 -3.04 -4.24
CA VAL A 191 -1.31 -3.44 -5.65
C VAL A 191 -2.18 -2.44 -6.42
N SER A 192 -3.00 -1.63 -5.74
CA SER A 192 -3.74 -0.51 -6.35
C SER A 192 -2.83 0.44 -7.14
N SER A 193 -1.57 0.62 -6.75
CA SER A 193 -0.57 1.45 -7.45
C SER A 193 -0.27 0.95 -8.87
N GLN A 194 -0.49 -0.35 -9.13
CA GLN A 194 -0.30 -0.95 -10.46
C GLN A 194 -1.31 -0.45 -11.50
N VAL A 195 -2.37 0.24 -11.10
CA VAL A 195 -3.26 0.95 -12.04
C VAL A 195 -2.48 1.99 -12.85
N GLY A 196 -1.42 2.58 -12.28
CA GLY A 196 -0.52 3.48 -13.03
C GLY A 196 0.16 2.79 -14.21
N ALA A 197 0.42 1.48 -14.13
CA ALA A 197 1.09 0.70 -15.18
C ALA A 197 0.23 0.46 -16.43
N ILE A 198 -1.05 0.82 -16.38
CA ILE A 198 -1.94 0.83 -17.54
C ILE A 198 -1.51 1.90 -18.55
N ILE A 199 -0.80 2.96 -18.12
CA ILE A 199 -0.30 4.00 -19.02
C ILE A 199 0.92 3.45 -19.79
N PRO A 200 0.91 3.40 -21.13
CA PRO A 200 2.04 2.89 -21.89
C PRO A 200 3.29 3.75 -21.68
N LEU A 201 4.48 3.14 -21.86
CA LEU A 201 5.81 3.74 -21.78
C LEU A 201 6.26 4.21 -20.38
N CYS A 202 5.47 5.06 -19.71
CA CYS A 202 5.84 5.65 -18.42
C CYS A 202 5.08 5.07 -17.22
N GLY A 203 3.98 4.35 -17.45
CA GLY A 203 3.12 3.86 -16.38
C GLY A 203 3.81 2.93 -15.39
N GLY A 204 4.73 2.08 -15.87
CA GLY A 204 5.49 1.20 -14.99
C GLY A 204 6.35 1.97 -13.98
N ILE A 205 6.97 3.08 -14.40
CA ILE A 205 7.76 3.95 -13.53
C ILE A 205 6.86 4.66 -12.52
N ILE A 206 5.73 5.20 -12.99
CA ILE A 206 4.73 5.87 -12.13
C ILE A 206 4.21 4.91 -11.06
N ALA A 207 3.80 3.70 -11.48
CA ALA A 207 3.30 2.66 -10.58
C ALA A 207 4.36 2.24 -9.55
N SER A 208 5.63 2.10 -9.97
CA SER A 208 6.72 1.72 -9.09
C SER A 208 7.01 2.78 -8.02
N ILE A 209 7.17 4.04 -8.45
CA ILE A 209 7.45 5.15 -7.52
C ILE A 209 6.28 5.35 -6.57
N TRP A 210 5.06 5.39 -7.10
CA TRP A 210 3.86 5.57 -6.27
C TRP A 210 3.63 4.37 -5.34
N GLY A 211 3.90 3.15 -5.80
CA GLY A 211 3.89 1.93 -4.99
C GLY A 211 4.75 2.04 -3.74
N LEU A 212 5.99 2.50 -3.89
CA LEU A 212 6.89 2.72 -2.74
C LEU A 212 6.31 3.73 -1.75
N VAL A 213 5.73 4.84 -2.24
CA VAL A 213 5.09 5.85 -1.38
C VAL A 213 3.91 5.26 -0.62
N VAL A 214 3.04 4.52 -1.30
CA VAL A 214 1.86 3.86 -0.71
C VAL A 214 2.28 2.80 0.31
N GLU A 215 3.30 1.99 0.05
CA GLU A 215 3.83 1.02 1.00
C GLU A 215 4.45 1.67 2.24
N ILE A 216 5.23 2.74 2.06
CA ILE A 216 5.81 3.49 3.19
C ILE A 216 4.70 4.05 4.09
N ILE A 217 3.69 4.70 3.49
CA ILE A 217 2.55 5.21 4.25
C ILE A 217 1.78 4.06 4.89
N GLY A 218 1.54 2.98 4.16
CA GLY A 218 0.81 1.83 4.65
C GLY A 218 1.48 1.16 5.84
N LEU A 219 2.79 0.90 5.78
CA LEU A 219 3.53 0.33 6.90
C LEU A 219 3.59 1.27 8.10
N ARG A 220 3.76 2.58 7.85
CA ARG A 220 3.75 3.61 8.90
C ARG A 220 2.44 3.57 9.69
N GLU A 221 1.31 3.64 8.99
CA GLU A 221 -0.01 3.70 9.62
C GLU A 221 -0.43 2.34 10.20
N ALA A 222 -0.26 1.25 9.45
CA ALA A 222 -0.70 -0.07 9.89
C ALA A 222 0.12 -0.59 11.09
N HIS A 223 1.41 -0.24 11.18
CA HIS A 223 2.24 -0.62 12.33
C HIS A 223 2.42 0.50 13.36
N GLN A 224 1.80 1.67 13.18
CA GLN A 224 1.92 2.83 14.10
C GLN A 224 3.39 3.16 14.43
N ILE A 225 4.23 3.27 13.40
CA ILE A 225 5.67 3.53 13.52
C ILE A 225 6.04 4.90 12.94
N THR A 226 7.28 5.33 13.22
CA THR A 226 7.82 6.55 12.62
C THR A 226 8.03 6.35 11.11
N THR A 227 7.86 7.45 10.35
CA THR A 227 8.10 7.45 8.90
C THR A 227 9.51 6.98 8.55
N SER A 228 10.52 7.35 9.36
CA SER A 228 11.90 6.90 9.16
C SER A 228 12.04 5.38 9.18
N LYS A 229 11.37 4.69 10.11
CA LYS A 229 11.40 3.22 10.17
C LYS A 229 10.70 2.59 8.97
N ALA A 230 9.55 3.13 8.57
CA ALA A 230 8.82 2.64 7.39
C ALA A 230 9.64 2.83 6.10
N VAL A 231 10.23 4.02 5.90
CA VAL A 231 11.14 4.30 4.76
C VAL A 231 12.30 3.31 4.76
N LEU A 232 12.95 3.10 5.91
CA LEU A 232 14.11 2.21 5.99
C LEU A 232 13.71 0.76 5.68
N ALA A 233 12.57 0.29 6.19
CA ALA A 233 12.06 -1.05 5.91
C ALA A 233 11.75 -1.28 4.41
N VAL A 234 11.16 -0.29 3.73
CA VAL A 234 10.81 -0.39 2.30
C VAL A 234 12.03 -0.25 1.39
N LEU A 235 12.97 0.65 1.71
CA LEU A 235 14.13 0.90 0.87
C LEU A 235 15.24 -0.15 1.02
N LEU A 236 15.34 -0.84 2.17
CA LEU A 236 16.34 -1.89 2.39
C LEU A 236 16.30 -2.99 1.31
N PRO A 237 15.16 -3.62 1.00
CA PRO A 237 15.11 -4.64 -0.06
C PRO A 237 15.31 -4.05 -1.46
N VAL A 238 14.86 -2.82 -1.71
CA VAL A 238 15.08 -2.14 -3.01
C VAL A 238 16.57 -1.91 -3.25
N VAL A 239 17.28 -1.35 -2.28
CA VAL A 239 18.73 -1.10 -2.37
C VAL A 239 19.49 -2.42 -2.51
N THR A 240 19.17 -3.42 -1.68
CA THR A 240 19.81 -4.74 -1.74
C THR A 240 19.59 -5.40 -3.10
N GLY A 241 18.36 -5.39 -3.61
CA GLY A 241 18.01 -5.91 -4.93
C GLY A 241 18.77 -5.20 -6.06
N CYS A 242 18.81 -3.86 -6.03
CA CYS A 242 19.56 -3.07 -7.01
C CYS A 242 21.07 -3.38 -7.01
N LEU A 243 21.68 -3.54 -5.82
CA LEU A 243 23.09 -3.90 -5.69
C LEU A 243 23.36 -5.30 -6.26
N CYS A 244 22.53 -6.29 -5.91
CA CYS A 244 22.65 -7.66 -6.44
C CYS A 244 22.51 -7.70 -7.96
N ALA A 245 21.53 -7.00 -8.52
CA ALA A 245 21.33 -6.91 -9.96
C ALA A 245 22.51 -6.23 -10.66
N GLY A 246 23.03 -5.13 -10.12
CA GLY A 246 24.19 -4.43 -10.67
C GLY A 246 25.46 -5.30 -10.68
N ILE A 247 25.71 -6.05 -9.60
CA ILE A 247 26.83 -6.99 -9.53
C ILE A 247 26.68 -8.10 -10.58
N PHE A 248 25.49 -8.70 -10.69
CA PHE A 248 25.22 -9.76 -11.67
C PHE A 248 25.43 -9.27 -13.11
N LEU A 249 24.91 -8.09 -13.46
CA LEU A 249 25.10 -7.48 -14.78
C LEU A 249 26.58 -7.16 -15.06
N GLY A 250 27.31 -6.67 -14.06
CA GLY A 250 28.75 -6.41 -14.17
C GLY A 250 29.54 -7.70 -14.46
N PHE A 251 29.24 -8.78 -13.74
CA PHE A 251 29.86 -10.09 -14.02
C PHE A 251 29.46 -10.63 -15.39
N ALA A 252 28.18 -10.56 -15.77
CA ALA A 252 27.72 -11.00 -17.09
C ALA A 252 28.41 -10.26 -18.24
N PHE A 253 28.79 -8.99 -18.04
CA PHE A 253 29.54 -8.19 -19.02
C PHE A 253 31.04 -8.50 -19.01
N LEU A 254 31.65 -8.76 -17.85
CA LEU A 254 33.09 -9.01 -17.72
C LEU A 254 33.48 -10.45 -18.10
N ILE A 255 32.62 -11.44 -17.85
CA ILE A 255 32.88 -12.86 -18.14
C ILE A 255 33.23 -13.11 -19.62
N PRO A 256 32.51 -12.57 -20.61
CA PRO A 256 32.89 -12.70 -22.03
C PRO A 256 34.26 -12.10 -22.36
N PHE A 257 34.64 -10.99 -21.71
CA PHE A 257 35.95 -10.37 -21.92
C PHE A 257 37.09 -11.19 -21.31
N ILE A 258 36.86 -11.79 -20.14
CA ILE A 258 37.83 -12.69 -19.47
C ILE A 258 37.99 -14.00 -20.25
N ILE A 259 36.90 -14.57 -20.75
CA ILE A 259 36.94 -15.79 -21.57
C ILE A 259 37.57 -15.52 -22.94
N GLY A 260 37.21 -14.39 -23.57
CA GLY A 260 37.76 -13.98 -24.88
C GLY A 260 39.23 -13.56 -24.84
N SER A 261 39.77 -13.19 -23.68
CA SER A 261 41.20 -12.94 -23.50
C SER A 261 42.03 -14.20 -23.20
N CYS A 262 41.37 -15.36 -23.04
CA CYS A 262 42.01 -16.67 -22.88
C CYS A 262 42.03 -17.51 -24.17
N GLN A 263 41.49 -17.01 -25.29
CA GLN A 263 41.56 -17.63 -26.62
C GLN A 263 42.60 -16.92 -27.49
#